data_AF-A0ABD3RZ90-F1
#
_entry.id   AF-A0ABD3RZ90-F1
#
_cell.length_a   1.000
_cell.length_b   1.000
_cell.length_c   1.000
_cell.angle_alpha   90.00
_cell.angle_beta   90.00
_cell.angle_gamma   90.00
#
_symmetry.space_group_name_H-M   'P 1'
#
loop_
_entity.id
_entity.type
_entity.pdbx_description
1 polymer ?
#
loop_
_entity_poly.entity_id
_entity_poly.type
_entity_poly.pdbx_seq_one_letter_code
_entity_poly.pdbx_strand_id
1 'polypeptide(L)'
;MLGRESDVNDVENIAEANHTSDEQILTSFKRLGEIKAKSIKLVTEKRVTADQREVHIRSGRDENGKRNENLYREHHSRYDEGVASGWEQCSAATNLHDLFGLLAKQKNLCESALAKLDCICKELGSEMREKDDEYITALKRNRQEIEELQQCVANEHLMLKAAFERELKLIEDSIIADKNFILNAHKDELEALVLKRKEEEAASMERQRRIIDEHENGIKECESKEERNREDLREKIGNEVRRLEIDLEDTRARNKFDSDKLEYNVRVLTELSEKEGSVKKQKRRIMKVKEKLNQDLEDYHQARSKGIRQNDLLEADCERIERQSSGLKEKFERLRISDDEKYRAVQSMHKDDLQKLQADLKKSQEFIFGGVIGCCNEAEQSSASDVTWPDDDGSNETSDIDIFGLESDGKKDEFIKNGEWDQAETLMSGYRNILERRDHLQSEAASILHQNRALERELVEAGGDC
;
A
#
# COMPACT_ATOMS: atom_id res chain seq x y z
N MET A 1 -0.36 15.36 3.77
CA MET A 1 0.69 15.94 4.63
C MET A 1 0.19 17.10 5.52
N LEU A 2 -1.12 17.32 5.66
CA LEU A 2 -1.69 18.44 6.45
C LEU A 2 -2.16 18.05 7.87
N GLY A 3 -1.87 16.83 8.33
CA GLY A 3 -2.36 16.32 9.62
C GLY A 3 -1.38 16.42 10.78
N ARG A 4 -0.23 17.10 10.61
CA ARG A 4 0.80 17.20 11.66
C ARG A 4 0.97 18.60 12.23
N GLU A 5 0.48 19.63 11.55
CA GLU A 5 0.61 21.02 12.01
C GLU A 5 -0.50 21.44 12.98
N SER A 6 -1.70 20.82 12.95
CA SER A 6 -2.76 21.14 13.94
C SER A 6 -2.47 20.53 15.31
N ASP A 7 -2.08 19.24 15.35
CA ASP A 7 -1.72 18.55 16.60
C ASP A 7 -0.60 19.26 17.40
N VAL A 8 0.33 19.94 16.73
CA VAL A 8 1.43 20.65 17.40
C VAL A 8 0.95 21.97 18.02
N ASN A 9 0.09 22.72 17.32
CA ASN A 9 -0.48 23.96 17.84
C ASN A 9 -1.46 23.71 19.01
N ASP A 10 -2.21 22.62 18.97
CA ASP A 10 -3.17 22.28 20.03
C ASP A 10 -2.45 21.86 21.31
N VAL A 11 -1.31 21.17 21.21
CA VAL A 11 -0.46 20.82 22.36
C VAL A 11 0.24 22.06 22.95
N GLU A 12 0.66 23.02 22.11
CA GLU A 12 1.28 24.27 22.56
C GLU A 12 0.27 25.15 23.34
N ASN A 13 -0.97 25.26 22.86
CA ASN A 13 -2.06 25.98 23.56
C ASN A 13 -2.43 25.34 24.91
N ILE A 14 -2.41 24.01 25.02
CA ILE A 14 -2.68 23.30 26.28
C ILE A 14 -1.52 23.50 27.27
N ALA A 15 -0.28 23.59 26.79
CA ALA A 15 0.89 23.88 27.63
C ALA A 15 0.85 25.32 28.16
N GLU A 16 0.46 26.29 27.34
CA GLU A 16 0.26 27.69 27.75
C GLU A 16 -0.81 27.82 28.85
N ALA A 17 -1.86 27.01 28.82
CA ALA A 17 -2.89 26.99 29.86
C ALA A 17 -2.43 26.37 31.19
N ASN A 18 -1.42 25.51 31.21
CA ASN A 18 -0.84 25.04 32.48
C ASN A 18 0.07 26.10 33.13
N HIS A 19 0.59 27.04 32.34
CA HIS A 19 1.46 28.09 32.86
C HIS A 19 0.71 29.11 33.73
N THR A 20 -0.60 29.29 33.54
CA THR A 20 -1.40 30.28 34.27
C THR A 20 -1.64 29.91 35.74
N SER A 21 -2.08 28.69 36.05
CA SER A 21 -2.20 28.24 37.45
C SER A 21 -0.86 28.05 38.14
N ASP A 22 0.16 27.55 37.45
CA ASP A 22 1.50 27.41 38.01
C ASP A 22 2.09 28.77 38.41
N GLU A 23 1.92 29.80 37.57
CA GLU A 23 2.33 31.17 37.88
C GLU A 23 1.54 31.74 39.08
N GLN A 24 0.23 31.48 39.14
CA GLN A 24 -0.61 31.90 40.27
C GLN A 24 -0.17 31.22 41.58
N ILE A 25 0.14 29.92 41.54
CA ILE A 25 0.66 29.17 42.69
C ILE A 25 1.96 29.78 43.20
N LEU A 26 2.93 30.03 42.31
CA LEU A 26 4.22 30.63 42.66
C LEU A 26 4.04 32.02 43.28
N THR A 27 3.17 32.84 42.68
CA THR A 27 2.87 34.20 43.15
C THR A 27 2.22 34.18 44.54
N SER A 28 1.24 33.29 44.75
CA SER A 28 0.58 33.10 46.04
C SER A 28 1.55 32.61 47.11
N PHE A 29 2.45 31.66 46.81
CA PHE A 29 3.48 31.21 47.77
C PHE A 29 4.43 32.34 48.17
N LYS A 30 4.89 33.14 47.20
CA LYS A 30 5.77 34.28 47.48
C LYS A 30 5.08 35.30 48.39
N ARG A 31 3.84 35.66 48.07
CA ARG A 31 3.05 36.62 48.86
C ARG A 31 2.76 36.12 50.27
N LEU A 32 2.40 34.84 50.42
CA LEU A 32 2.21 34.22 51.74
C LEU A 32 3.50 34.17 52.55
N GLY A 33 4.63 33.90 51.90
CA GLY A 33 5.96 33.96 52.51
C GLY A 33 6.27 35.36 53.07
N GLU A 34 5.99 36.41 52.30
CA GLU A 34 6.19 37.80 52.73
C GLU A 34 5.27 38.18 53.90
N ILE A 35 3.98 37.83 53.84
CA ILE A 35 3.02 38.11 54.92
C ILE A 35 3.41 37.36 56.19
N LYS A 36 3.75 36.08 56.09
CA LYS A 36 4.23 35.26 57.21
C LYS A 36 5.49 35.85 57.83
N ALA A 37 6.46 36.28 57.02
CA ALA A 37 7.68 36.89 57.51
C ALA A 37 7.42 38.22 58.25
N LYS A 38 6.54 39.08 57.72
CA LYS A 38 6.11 40.33 58.38
C LYS A 38 5.42 40.05 59.71
N SER A 39 4.51 39.07 59.73
CA SER A 39 3.75 38.67 60.91
C SER A 39 4.66 38.14 62.03
N ILE A 40 5.60 37.25 61.70
CA ILE A 40 6.60 36.73 62.65
C ILE A 40 7.47 37.86 63.20
N LYS A 41 7.90 38.80 62.35
CA LYS A 41 8.71 39.95 62.78
C LYS A 41 7.95 40.80 63.79
N LEU A 42 6.68 41.13 63.55
CA LEU A 42 5.89 41.96 64.45
C LEU A 42 5.68 41.31 65.83
N VAL A 43 5.34 40.01 65.86
CA VAL A 43 5.21 39.26 67.13
C VAL A 43 6.55 39.20 67.86
N THR A 44 7.63 38.94 67.12
CA THR A 44 8.99 38.86 67.69
C THR A 44 9.42 40.20 68.26
N GLU A 45 9.15 41.31 67.56
CA GLU A 45 9.47 42.66 68.01
C GLU A 45 8.75 42.98 69.32
N LYS A 46 7.44 42.75 69.40
CA LYS A 46 6.69 42.96 70.66
C LYS A 46 7.25 42.13 71.81
N ARG A 47 7.54 40.85 71.58
CA ARG A 47 8.15 39.96 72.59
C ARG A 47 9.51 40.50 73.05
N VAL A 48 10.40 40.81 72.11
CA VAL A 48 11.75 41.32 72.42
C VAL A 48 11.69 42.64 73.18
N THR A 49 10.77 43.55 72.84
CA THR A 49 10.61 44.80 73.60
C THR A 49 10.13 44.59 75.03
N ALA A 50 9.25 43.62 75.28
CA ALA A 50 8.83 43.24 76.63
C ALA A 50 9.99 42.61 77.41
N ASP A 51 10.72 41.67 76.80
CA ASP A 51 11.88 41.01 77.39
C ASP A 51 12.99 42.03 77.76
N GLN A 52 13.27 42.99 76.86
CA GLN A 52 14.25 44.06 77.11
C GLN A 52 13.88 44.93 78.33
N ARG A 53 12.59 45.25 78.49
CA ARG A 53 12.10 46.03 79.66
C ARG A 53 12.26 45.23 80.95
N GLU A 54 11.87 43.96 80.96
CA GLU A 54 12.03 43.09 82.13
C GLU A 54 13.51 42.94 82.53
N VAL A 55 14.41 42.76 81.55
CA VAL A 55 15.86 42.73 81.79
C VAL A 55 16.33 44.03 82.44
N HIS A 56 15.89 45.18 81.92
CA HIS A 56 16.27 46.48 82.48
C HIS A 56 15.78 46.67 83.93
N ILE A 57 14.55 46.23 84.23
CA ILE A 57 14.00 46.27 85.59
C ILE A 57 14.79 45.35 86.54
N ARG A 58 15.17 44.15 86.09
CA ARG A 58 15.99 43.23 86.90
C ARG A 58 17.36 43.79 87.20
N SER A 59 18.03 44.38 86.21
CA SER A 59 19.34 45.03 86.41
C SER A 59 19.28 46.14 87.46
N GLY A 60 18.22 46.98 87.45
CA GLY A 60 18.04 48.02 88.47
C GLY A 60 17.71 47.50 89.88
N ARG A 61 17.18 46.26 90.00
CA ARG A 61 16.88 45.64 91.30
C ARG A 61 18.13 45.14 92.03
N ASP A 62 19.16 44.76 91.30
CA ASP A 62 20.42 44.24 91.86
C ASP A 62 21.31 45.35 92.46
N GLU A 63 21.03 46.63 92.15
CA GLU A 63 21.78 47.81 92.62
C GLU A 63 21.27 48.35 93.97
N ASN A 64 20.80 47.48 94.88
CA ASN A 64 20.12 47.92 96.11
C ASN A 64 21.09 48.28 97.25
N GLY A 65 22.02 49.20 97.00
CA GLY A 65 23.05 49.65 97.95
C GLY A 65 22.50 50.28 99.24
N LYS A 66 21.32 50.91 99.17
CA LYS A 66 20.62 51.51 100.33
C LYS A 66 20.21 50.48 101.37
N ARG A 67 19.75 49.29 100.95
CA ARG A 67 19.42 48.18 101.85
C ARG A 67 20.65 47.74 102.65
N ASN A 68 21.76 47.58 101.94
CA ASN A 68 23.02 47.17 102.57
C ASN A 68 23.48 48.22 103.58
N GLU A 69 23.41 49.51 103.23
CA GLU A 69 23.72 50.62 104.14
C GLU A 69 22.83 50.64 105.40
N ASN A 70 21.52 50.42 105.25
CA ASN A 70 20.58 50.33 106.37
C ASN A 70 20.91 49.15 107.31
N LEU A 71 21.25 47.99 106.76
CA LEU A 71 21.68 46.82 107.53
C LEU A 71 23.02 47.05 108.26
N TYR A 72 23.96 47.76 107.62
CA TYR A 72 25.21 48.18 108.28
C TYR A 72 24.96 49.14 109.45
N ARG A 73 24.03 50.10 109.29
CA ARG A 73 23.62 51.01 110.37
C ARG A 73 22.93 50.30 111.52
N GLU A 74 22.06 49.32 111.21
CA GLU A 74 21.42 48.48 112.23
C GLU A 74 22.46 47.73 113.07
N HIS A 75 23.41 47.07 112.40
CA HIS A 75 24.47 46.31 113.05
C HIS A 75 25.32 47.19 113.97
N HIS A 76 25.71 48.40 113.53
CA HIS A 76 26.44 49.35 114.37
C HIS A 76 25.61 49.90 115.52
N SER A 77 24.32 50.20 115.31
CA SER A 77 23.46 50.74 116.36
C SER A 77 23.10 49.72 117.44
N ARG A 78 23.21 48.41 117.17
CA ARG A 78 23.04 47.34 118.17
C ARG A 78 24.21 47.24 119.15
N TYR A 79 25.39 47.66 118.75
CA TYR A 79 26.62 47.66 119.57
C TYR A 79 27.03 49.10 119.91
N ASP A 80 26.24 49.78 120.74
CA ASP A 80 26.62 51.10 121.25
C ASP A 80 27.55 50.93 122.47
N GLU A 81 28.87 51.06 122.24
CA GLU A 81 29.92 50.93 123.28
C GLU A 81 29.68 51.87 124.47
N GLY A 82 29.02 53.01 124.23
CA GLY A 82 28.63 53.96 125.28
C GLY A 82 27.58 53.39 126.25
N VAL A 83 26.67 52.54 125.77
CA VAL A 83 25.69 51.84 126.61
C VAL A 83 26.38 50.75 127.43
N ALA A 84 27.27 49.96 126.82
CA ALA A 84 27.98 48.90 127.54
C ALA A 84 28.89 49.46 128.66
N SER A 85 29.70 50.47 128.35
CA SER A 85 30.59 51.13 129.33
C SER A 85 29.83 51.93 130.40
N GLY A 86 28.65 52.47 130.07
CA GLY A 86 27.81 53.16 131.04
C GLY A 86 27.22 52.24 132.11
N TRP A 87 26.89 50.99 131.76
CA TRP A 87 26.51 49.97 132.75
C TRP A 87 27.68 49.58 133.66
N GLU A 88 28.89 49.46 133.12
CA GLU A 88 30.11 49.20 133.89
C GLU A 88 30.37 50.32 134.90
N GLN A 89 30.24 51.59 134.48
CA GLN A 89 30.34 52.77 135.35
C GLN A 89 29.27 52.80 136.45
N CYS A 90 28.02 52.44 136.13
CA CYS A 90 26.97 52.33 137.14
C CYS A 90 27.30 51.26 138.19
N SER A 91 27.89 50.13 137.77
CA SER A 91 28.25 49.03 138.67
C SER A 91 29.44 49.37 139.60
N ALA A 92 30.31 50.29 139.17
CA ALA A 92 31.47 50.74 139.94
C ALA A 92 31.18 51.91 140.91
N ALA A 93 29.95 52.46 140.90
CA ALA A 93 29.60 53.62 141.73
C ALA A 93 29.58 53.28 143.23
N THR A 94 30.28 54.07 144.05
CA THR A 94 30.47 53.79 145.49
C THR A 94 29.44 54.47 146.41
N ASN A 95 28.64 55.41 145.89
CA ASN A 95 27.62 56.12 146.66
C ASN A 95 26.28 56.24 145.89
N LEU A 96 25.19 56.44 146.62
CA LEU A 96 23.82 56.39 146.09
C LEU A 96 23.48 57.59 145.18
N HIS A 97 24.03 58.78 145.46
CA HIS A 97 23.73 59.99 144.68
C HIS A 97 24.35 59.94 143.28
N ASP A 98 25.62 59.53 143.20
CA ASP A 98 26.33 59.36 141.92
C ASP A 98 25.72 58.22 141.11
N LEU A 99 25.33 57.12 141.77
CA LEU A 99 24.61 56.02 141.11
C LEU A 99 23.30 56.50 140.48
N PHE A 100 22.51 57.32 141.20
CA PHE A 100 21.26 57.86 140.65
C PHE A 100 21.52 58.74 139.41
N GLY A 101 22.53 59.61 139.46
CA GLY A 101 22.94 60.44 138.32
C GLY A 101 23.44 59.62 137.13
N LEU A 102 24.22 58.58 137.37
CA LEU A 102 24.71 57.65 136.33
C LEU A 102 23.57 56.83 135.73
N LEU A 103 22.63 56.32 136.53
CA LEU A 103 21.45 55.61 136.05
C LEU A 103 20.53 56.50 135.21
N ALA A 104 20.37 57.78 135.57
CA ALA A 104 19.61 58.73 134.77
C ALA A 104 20.28 59.01 133.41
N LYS A 105 21.62 59.18 133.39
CA LYS A 105 22.39 59.29 132.13
C LYS A 105 22.29 58.02 131.29
N GLN A 106 22.40 56.86 131.93
CA GLN A 106 22.31 55.56 131.26
C GLN A 106 20.93 55.31 130.66
N LYS A 107 19.86 55.69 131.38
CA LYS A 107 18.50 55.66 130.86
C LYS A 107 18.38 56.51 129.58
N ASN A 108 18.90 57.73 129.58
CA ASN A 108 18.86 58.61 128.41
C ASN A 108 19.68 58.03 127.23
N LEU A 109 20.82 57.39 127.50
CA LEU A 109 21.62 56.70 126.46
C LEU A 109 20.84 55.52 125.84
N CYS A 110 20.21 54.69 126.67
CA CYS A 110 19.35 53.59 126.21
C CYS A 110 18.15 54.09 125.41
N GLU A 111 17.47 55.15 125.87
CA GLU A 111 16.35 55.78 125.14
C GLU A 111 16.81 56.33 123.78
N SER A 112 18.01 56.91 123.70
CA SER A 112 18.60 57.37 122.44
C SER A 112 18.93 56.21 121.48
N ALA A 113 19.50 55.12 121.98
CA ALA A 113 19.80 53.93 121.18
C ALA A 113 18.52 53.24 120.68
N LEU A 114 17.50 53.12 121.52
CA LEU A 114 16.17 52.62 121.14
C LEU A 114 15.54 53.50 120.06
N ALA A 115 15.61 54.83 120.18
CA ALA A 115 15.09 55.74 119.17
C ALA A 115 15.80 55.59 117.81
N LYS A 116 17.13 55.35 117.80
CA LYS A 116 17.89 55.05 116.57
C LYS A 116 17.43 53.73 115.94
N LEU A 117 17.30 52.66 116.73
CA LEU A 117 16.81 51.37 116.26
C LEU A 117 15.37 51.46 115.73
N ASP A 118 14.48 52.16 116.45
CA ASP A 118 13.11 52.41 115.99
C ASP A 118 13.08 53.21 114.68
N CYS A 119 14.01 54.15 114.48
CA CYS A 119 14.16 54.88 113.23
C CYS A 119 14.55 53.93 112.09
N ILE A 120 15.57 53.09 112.30
CA ILE A 120 16.03 52.10 111.31
C ILE A 120 14.92 51.07 111.01
N CYS A 121 14.18 50.61 112.02
CA CYS A 121 13.02 49.73 111.84
C CYS A 121 11.93 50.38 110.98
N LYS A 122 11.65 51.67 111.16
CA LYS A 122 10.70 52.41 110.32
C LYS A 122 11.20 52.58 108.89
N GLU A 123 12.50 52.88 108.71
CA GLU A 123 13.14 53.00 107.39
C GLU A 123 13.10 51.66 106.63
N LEU A 124 13.57 50.57 107.24
CA LEU A 124 13.50 49.21 106.65
C LEU A 124 12.06 48.76 106.40
N GLY A 125 11.14 49.06 107.32
CA GLY A 125 9.73 48.78 107.14
C GLY A 125 9.08 49.57 106.00
N SER A 126 9.53 50.81 105.78
CA SER A 126 9.08 51.64 104.65
C SER A 126 9.66 51.13 103.33
N GLU A 127 10.95 50.80 103.30
CA GLU A 127 11.62 50.21 102.14
C GLU A 127 10.94 48.90 101.72
N MET A 128 10.58 48.05 102.67
CA MET A 128 9.85 46.81 102.39
C MET A 128 8.49 47.06 101.74
N ARG A 129 7.70 48.00 102.27
CA ARG A 129 6.40 48.38 101.68
C ARG A 129 6.56 48.97 100.28
N GLU A 130 7.55 49.84 100.08
CA GLU A 130 7.86 50.41 98.77
C GLU A 130 8.22 49.31 97.75
N LYS A 131 9.01 48.31 98.17
CA LYS A 131 9.36 47.16 97.33
C LYS A 131 8.16 46.27 97.01
N ASP A 132 7.25 46.05 97.96
CA ASP A 132 6.00 45.34 97.72
C ASP A 132 5.11 46.08 96.71
N ASP A 133 5.00 47.41 96.84
CA ASP A 133 4.26 48.26 95.90
C ASP A 133 4.89 48.26 94.50
N GLU A 134 6.23 48.36 94.41
CA GLU A 134 7.00 48.21 93.17
C GLU A 134 6.74 46.83 92.53
N TYR A 135 6.76 45.76 93.32
CA TYR A 135 6.53 44.39 92.84
C TYR A 135 5.11 44.20 92.30
N ILE A 136 4.09 44.66 93.03
CA ILE A 136 2.69 44.60 92.58
C ILE A 136 2.51 45.40 91.28
N THR A 137 3.15 46.57 91.18
CA THR A 137 3.09 47.40 89.98
C THR A 137 3.77 46.72 88.79
N ALA A 138 4.94 46.10 89.01
CA ALA A 138 5.63 45.31 87.98
C ALA A 138 4.78 44.11 87.53
N LEU A 139 4.14 43.38 88.45
CA LEU A 139 3.23 42.28 88.10
C LEU A 139 2.04 42.74 87.26
N LYS A 140 1.41 43.86 87.62
CA LYS A 140 0.30 44.45 86.84
C LYS A 140 0.75 44.82 85.43
N ARG A 141 1.94 45.40 85.30
CA ARG A 141 2.55 45.73 84.01
C ARG A 141 2.86 44.48 83.19
N ASN A 142 3.49 43.48 83.79
CA ASN A 142 3.85 42.23 83.10
C ASN A 142 2.59 41.51 82.61
N ARG A 143 1.50 41.52 83.39
CA ARG A 143 0.20 41.02 82.93
C ARG A 143 -0.29 41.77 81.69
N GLN A 144 -0.27 43.10 81.72
CA GLN A 144 -0.68 43.92 80.58
C GLN A 144 0.18 43.64 79.32
N GLU A 145 1.50 43.54 79.47
CA GLU A 145 2.40 43.24 78.35
C GLU A 145 2.16 41.83 77.77
N ILE A 146 1.84 40.84 78.63
CA ILE A 146 1.42 39.51 78.18
C ILE A 146 0.07 39.56 77.44
N GLU A 147 -0.92 40.29 77.95
CA GLU A 147 -2.22 40.48 77.29
C GLU A 147 -2.07 41.16 75.91
N GLU A 148 -1.22 42.18 75.81
CA GLU A 148 -0.90 42.86 74.56
C GLU A 148 -0.19 41.93 73.56
N LEU A 149 0.72 41.07 74.03
CA LEU A 149 1.38 40.06 73.20
C LEU A 149 0.39 38.99 72.73
N GLN A 150 -0.48 38.50 73.62
CA GLN A 150 -1.54 37.55 73.28
C GLN A 150 -2.48 38.11 72.22
N GLN A 151 -2.94 39.36 72.38
CA GLN A 151 -3.77 40.03 71.39
C GLN A 151 -3.04 40.20 70.06
N CYS A 152 -1.74 40.53 70.09
CA CYS A 152 -0.93 40.62 68.88
C CYS A 152 -0.86 39.28 68.15
N VAL A 153 -0.55 38.19 68.85
CA VAL A 153 -0.48 36.84 68.27
C VAL A 153 -1.83 36.43 67.68
N ALA A 154 -2.93 36.68 68.40
CA ALA A 154 -4.27 36.35 67.92
C ALA A 154 -4.64 37.13 66.65
N ASN A 155 -4.39 38.44 66.62
CA ASN A 155 -4.65 39.29 65.45
C ASN A 155 -3.80 38.85 64.24
N GLU A 156 -2.52 38.62 64.46
CA GLU A 156 -1.59 38.18 63.42
C GLU A 156 -1.96 36.79 62.88
N HIS A 157 -2.40 35.88 63.74
CA HIS A 157 -2.91 34.57 63.33
C HIS A 157 -4.18 34.69 62.46
N LEU A 158 -5.14 35.54 62.86
CA LEU A 158 -6.36 35.78 62.08
C LEU A 158 -6.04 36.40 60.71
N MET A 159 -5.12 37.38 60.68
CA MET A 159 -4.67 38.00 59.44
C MET A 159 -3.98 36.99 58.52
N LEU A 160 -3.11 36.15 59.06
CA LEU A 160 -2.41 35.12 58.30
C LEU A 160 -3.39 34.06 57.78
N LYS A 161 -4.36 33.63 58.60
CA LYS A 161 -5.43 32.70 58.18
C LYS A 161 -6.24 33.28 57.03
N ALA A 162 -6.69 34.53 57.15
CA ALA A 162 -7.42 35.22 56.08
C ALA A 162 -6.56 35.43 54.82
N ALA A 163 -5.24 35.57 54.95
CA ALA A 163 -4.32 35.58 53.82
C ALA A 163 -4.28 34.22 53.12
N PHE A 164 -4.07 33.13 53.86
CA PHE A 164 -4.06 31.78 53.31
C PHE A 164 -5.38 31.42 52.61
N GLU A 165 -6.54 31.71 53.23
CA GLU A 165 -7.84 31.43 52.62
C GLU A 165 -8.04 32.17 51.29
N ARG A 166 -7.61 33.44 51.21
CA ARG A 166 -7.70 34.23 49.98
C ARG A 166 -6.78 33.68 48.89
N GLU A 167 -5.54 33.38 49.23
CA GLU A 167 -4.56 32.88 48.26
C GLU A 167 -4.91 31.48 47.76
N LEU A 168 -5.41 30.60 48.65
CA LEU A 168 -5.96 29.30 48.26
C LEU A 168 -7.13 29.45 47.29
N LYS A 169 -8.04 30.40 47.55
CA LYS A 169 -9.15 30.67 46.65
C LYS A 169 -8.68 31.15 45.27
N LEU A 170 -7.69 32.03 45.21
CA LEU A 170 -7.11 32.49 43.93
C LEU A 170 -6.47 31.34 43.15
N ILE A 171 -5.75 30.44 43.83
CA ILE A 171 -5.19 29.23 43.21
C ILE A 171 -6.31 28.34 42.68
N GLU A 172 -7.35 28.09 43.47
CA GLU A 172 -8.50 27.28 43.07
C GLU A 172 -9.23 27.88 41.86
N ASP A 173 -9.52 29.17 41.89
CA ASP A 173 -10.17 29.89 40.79
C ASP A 173 -9.32 29.80 39.50
N SER A 174 -8.00 29.90 39.61
CA SER A 174 -7.08 29.74 38.48
C SER A 174 -7.08 28.32 37.92
N ILE A 175 -7.01 27.29 38.78
CA ILE A 175 -7.04 25.88 38.34
C ILE A 175 -8.39 25.55 37.67
N ILE A 176 -9.49 26.09 38.20
CA ILE A 176 -10.81 25.92 37.59
C ILE A 176 -10.85 26.59 36.21
N ALA A 177 -10.27 27.78 36.07
CA ALA A 177 -10.17 28.47 34.78
C ALA A 177 -9.39 27.64 33.75
N ASP A 178 -8.21 27.14 34.12
CA ASP A 178 -7.38 26.31 33.24
C ASP A 178 -8.10 25.01 32.85
N LYS A 179 -8.73 24.34 33.82
CA LYS A 179 -9.54 23.14 33.56
C LYS A 179 -10.67 23.42 32.56
N ASN A 180 -11.38 24.53 32.74
CA ASN A 180 -12.47 24.89 31.84
C ASN A 180 -11.95 25.25 30.44
N PHE A 181 -10.81 25.93 30.34
CA PHE A 181 -10.15 26.22 29.07
C PHE A 181 -9.81 24.93 28.32
N ILE A 182 -9.12 23.99 28.97
CA ILE A 182 -8.75 22.69 28.38
C ILE A 182 -9.99 21.89 27.97
N LEU A 183 -11.01 21.84 28.82
CA LEU A 183 -12.26 21.14 28.51
C LEU A 183 -12.98 21.74 27.30
N ASN A 184 -13.03 23.07 27.20
CA ASN A 184 -13.64 23.74 26.07
C ASN A 184 -12.83 23.54 24.78
N ALA A 185 -11.50 23.62 24.84
CA ALA A 185 -10.63 23.36 23.69
C ALA A 185 -10.86 21.94 23.13
N HIS A 186 -10.84 20.91 23.97
CA HIS A 186 -11.11 19.53 23.52
C HIS A 186 -12.54 19.32 23.06
N LYS A 187 -13.51 20.03 23.66
CA LYS A 187 -14.89 19.98 23.20
C LYS A 187 -15.02 20.56 21.80
N ASP A 188 -14.41 21.72 21.53
CA ASP A 188 -14.43 22.38 20.23
C ASP A 188 -13.71 21.52 19.17
N GLU A 189 -12.59 20.90 19.53
CA GLU A 189 -11.87 19.93 18.68
C GLU A 189 -12.75 18.72 18.34
N LEU A 190 -13.43 18.14 19.33
CA LEU A 190 -14.34 17.02 19.12
C LEU A 190 -15.52 17.41 18.23
N GLU A 191 -16.11 18.59 18.45
CA GLU A 191 -17.19 19.12 17.62
C GLU A 191 -16.73 19.31 16.16
N ALA A 192 -15.51 19.81 15.95
CA ALA A 192 -14.91 19.96 14.62
C ALA A 192 -14.70 18.60 13.93
N LEU A 193 -14.18 17.60 14.64
CA LEU A 193 -14.01 16.24 14.10
C LEU A 193 -15.36 15.59 13.76
N VAL A 194 -16.38 15.77 14.61
CA VAL A 194 -17.73 15.28 14.34
C VAL A 194 -18.33 15.97 13.12
N LEU A 195 -18.13 17.28 12.96
CA LEU A 195 -18.58 18.02 11.78
C LEU A 195 -17.91 17.49 10.51
N LYS A 196 -16.58 17.37 10.52
CA LYS A 196 -15.80 16.83 9.41
C LYS A 196 -16.27 15.43 9.01
N ARG A 197 -16.50 14.56 10.00
CA ARG A 197 -17.06 13.21 9.74
C ARG A 197 -18.42 13.29 9.06
N LYS A 198 -19.33 14.15 9.52
CA LYS A 198 -20.65 14.32 8.90
C LYS A 198 -20.54 14.81 7.46
N GLU A 199 -19.61 15.70 7.16
CA GLU A 199 -19.34 16.18 5.80
C GLU A 199 -18.83 15.05 4.89
N GLU A 200 -17.89 14.25 5.38
CA GLU A 200 -17.36 13.08 4.65
C GLU A 200 -18.44 12.01 4.40
N GLU A 201 -19.27 11.73 5.40
CA GLU A 201 -20.41 10.82 5.29
C GLU A 201 -21.43 11.35 4.27
N ALA A 202 -21.78 12.63 4.33
CA ALA A 202 -22.68 13.26 3.36
C ALA A 202 -22.12 13.19 1.93
N ALA A 203 -20.83 13.48 1.75
CA ALA A 203 -20.16 13.37 0.46
C ALA A 203 -20.12 11.92 -0.06
N SER A 204 -19.99 10.93 0.84
CA SER A 204 -20.07 9.52 0.46
C SER A 204 -21.46 9.12 0.00
N MET A 205 -22.50 9.52 0.74
CA MET A 205 -23.89 9.28 0.36
C MET A 205 -24.23 9.93 -0.98
N GLU A 206 -23.72 11.14 -1.23
CA GLU A 206 -23.90 11.84 -2.50
C GLU A 206 -23.20 11.12 -3.66
N ARG A 207 -21.97 10.61 -3.47
CA ARG A 207 -21.31 9.78 -4.48
C ARG A 207 -22.10 8.51 -4.80
N GLN A 208 -22.63 7.84 -3.77
CA GLN A 208 -23.47 6.65 -3.96
C GLN A 208 -24.75 6.97 -4.72
N ARG A 209 -25.42 8.10 -4.41
CA ARG A 209 -26.59 8.59 -5.15
C ARG A 209 -26.27 8.81 -6.63
N ARG A 210 -25.16 9.48 -6.94
CA ARG A 210 -24.75 9.71 -8.34
C ARG A 210 -24.52 8.41 -9.11
N ILE A 211 -23.88 7.42 -8.49
CA ILE A 211 -23.68 6.10 -9.11
C ILE A 211 -25.03 5.42 -9.38
N ILE A 212 -25.97 5.51 -8.43
CA ILE A 212 -27.33 4.98 -8.62
C ILE A 212 -28.02 5.72 -9.78
N ASP A 213 -27.97 7.05 -9.83
CA ASP A 213 -28.57 7.85 -10.89
C ASP A 213 -27.96 7.51 -12.27
N GLU A 214 -26.65 7.31 -12.34
CA GLU A 214 -25.94 6.85 -13.55
C GLU A 214 -26.43 5.46 -14.01
N HIS A 215 -26.57 4.52 -13.08
CA HIS A 215 -27.12 3.19 -13.38
C HIS A 215 -28.57 3.25 -13.83
N GLU A 216 -29.42 4.04 -13.18
CA GLU A 216 -30.82 4.24 -13.59
C GLU A 216 -30.91 4.84 -15.00
N ASN A 217 -30.05 5.81 -15.31
CA ASN A 217 -29.99 6.40 -16.65
C ASN A 217 -29.50 5.38 -17.69
N GLY A 218 -28.50 4.56 -17.35
CA GLY A 218 -28.03 3.48 -18.22
C GLY A 218 -29.10 2.41 -18.50
N ILE A 219 -29.90 2.06 -17.49
CA ILE A 219 -31.05 1.16 -17.66
C ILE A 219 -32.08 1.78 -18.61
N LYS A 220 -32.48 3.03 -18.39
CA LYS A 220 -33.44 3.75 -19.26
C LYS A 220 -32.95 3.84 -20.70
N GLU A 221 -31.65 4.09 -20.90
CA GLU A 221 -31.06 4.11 -22.24
C GLU A 221 -31.10 2.74 -22.92
N CYS A 222 -30.75 1.68 -22.18
CA CYS A 222 -30.83 0.31 -22.68
C CYS A 222 -32.26 -0.08 -23.06
N GLU A 223 -33.23 0.17 -22.18
CA GLU A 223 -34.66 -0.05 -22.44
C GLU A 223 -35.13 0.70 -23.69
N SER A 224 -34.72 1.97 -23.84
CA SER A 224 -35.03 2.77 -25.02
C SER A 224 -34.39 2.19 -26.30
N LYS A 225 -33.18 1.66 -26.20
CA LYS A 225 -32.48 1.01 -27.33
C LYS A 225 -33.14 -0.31 -27.71
N GLU A 226 -33.56 -1.09 -26.72
CA GLU A 226 -34.33 -2.32 -26.93
C GLU A 226 -35.69 -2.06 -27.56
N GLU A 227 -36.40 -0.99 -27.17
CA GLU A 227 -37.63 -0.57 -27.83
C GLU A 227 -37.39 -0.23 -29.30
N ARG A 228 -36.35 0.57 -29.61
CA ARG A 228 -35.96 0.86 -31.00
C ARG A 228 -35.64 -0.41 -31.79
N ASN A 229 -34.84 -1.32 -31.22
CA ASN A 229 -34.50 -2.58 -31.88
C ASN A 229 -35.74 -3.46 -32.14
N ARG A 230 -36.71 -3.47 -31.21
CA ARG A 230 -37.98 -4.18 -31.40
C ARG A 230 -38.82 -3.56 -32.50
N GLU A 231 -38.89 -2.22 -32.57
CA GLU A 231 -39.56 -1.50 -33.66
C GLU A 231 -38.89 -1.80 -35.01
N ASP A 232 -37.55 -1.71 -35.09
CA ASP A 232 -36.79 -2.04 -36.30
C ASP A 232 -37.00 -3.49 -36.75
N LEU A 233 -37.03 -4.44 -35.80
CA LEU A 233 -37.28 -5.84 -36.09
C LEU A 233 -38.71 -6.07 -36.55
N ARG A 234 -39.69 -5.41 -35.90
CA ARG A 234 -41.09 -5.43 -36.33
C ARG A 234 -41.24 -4.89 -37.74
N GLU A 235 -40.56 -3.79 -38.08
CA GLU A 235 -40.55 -3.22 -39.41
C GLU A 235 -39.93 -4.20 -40.42
N LYS A 236 -38.77 -4.79 -40.12
CA LYS A 236 -38.12 -5.80 -40.98
C LYS A 236 -39.01 -7.00 -41.26
N ILE A 237 -39.61 -7.58 -40.23
CA ILE A 237 -40.54 -8.71 -40.38
C ILE A 237 -41.77 -8.26 -41.19
N GLY A 238 -42.31 -7.07 -40.92
CA GLY A 238 -43.40 -6.49 -41.70
C GLY A 238 -43.05 -6.30 -43.18
N ASN A 239 -41.80 -5.93 -43.49
CA ASN A 239 -41.29 -5.81 -44.86
C ASN A 239 -41.14 -7.19 -45.54
N GLU A 240 -40.63 -8.18 -44.82
CA GLU A 240 -40.51 -9.55 -45.32
C GLU A 240 -41.85 -10.19 -45.58
N VAL A 241 -42.83 -10.03 -44.67
CA VAL A 241 -44.20 -10.50 -44.87
C VAL A 241 -44.79 -9.86 -46.14
N ARG A 242 -44.70 -8.53 -46.28
CA ARG A 242 -45.17 -7.83 -47.48
C ARG A 242 -44.49 -8.33 -48.75
N ARG A 243 -43.18 -8.59 -48.73
CA ARG A 243 -42.44 -9.15 -49.87
C ARG A 243 -42.95 -10.56 -50.21
N LEU A 244 -43.12 -11.42 -49.22
CA LEU A 244 -43.64 -12.78 -49.42
C LEU A 244 -45.07 -12.77 -49.95
N GLU A 245 -45.90 -11.83 -49.52
CA GLU A 245 -47.25 -11.62 -50.07
C GLU A 245 -47.20 -11.26 -51.55
N ILE A 246 -46.30 -10.36 -51.96
CA ILE A 246 -46.09 -10.01 -53.38
C ILE A 246 -45.60 -11.23 -54.18
N ASP A 247 -44.57 -11.93 -53.71
CA ASP A 247 -44.04 -13.13 -54.38
C ASP A 247 -45.11 -14.23 -54.55
N LEU A 248 -45.97 -14.38 -53.55
CA LEU A 248 -47.07 -15.33 -53.57
C LEU A 248 -48.17 -14.93 -54.56
N GLU A 249 -48.48 -13.64 -54.69
CA GLU A 249 -49.42 -13.17 -55.70
C GLU A 249 -48.82 -13.27 -57.12
N ASP A 250 -47.54 -12.97 -57.29
CA ASP A 250 -46.81 -13.14 -58.55
C ASP A 250 -46.78 -14.60 -59.02
N THR A 251 -46.57 -15.54 -58.09
CA THR A 251 -46.60 -16.97 -58.41
C THR A 251 -48.02 -17.45 -58.72
N ARG A 252 -49.05 -16.96 -58.02
CA ARG A 252 -50.45 -17.21 -58.38
C ARG A 252 -50.78 -16.70 -59.79
N ALA A 253 -50.33 -15.49 -60.13
CA ALA A 253 -50.52 -14.91 -61.45
C ALA A 253 -49.79 -15.74 -62.54
N ARG A 254 -48.53 -16.15 -62.30
CA ARG A 254 -47.78 -17.05 -63.20
C ARG A 254 -48.48 -18.38 -63.39
N ASN A 255 -48.94 -19.03 -62.31
CA ASN A 255 -49.64 -20.30 -62.39
C ASN A 255 -50.96 -20.17 -63.16
N LYS A 256 -51.69 -19.07 -62.99
CA LYS A 256 -52.90 -18.78 -63.78
C LYS A 256 -52.58 -18.65 -65.27
N PHE A 257 -51.52 -17.90 -65.60
CA PHE A 257 -51.05 -17.76 -66.97
C PHE A 257 -50.63 -19.11 -67.60
N ASP A 258 -49.91 -19.94 -66.85
CA ASP A 258 -49.50 -21.28 -67.31
C ASP A 258 -50.70 -22.21 -67.49
N SER A 259 -51.71 -22.12 -66.62
CA SER A 259 -53.00 -22.81 -66.78
C SER A 259 -53.69 -22.40 -68.08
N ASP A 260 -53.80 -21.09 -68.36
CA ASP A 260 -54.39 -20.58 -69.59
C ASP A 260 -53.60 -21.05 -70.84
N LYS A 261 -52.26 -21.10 -70.74
CA LYS A 261 -51.36 -21.61 -71.80
C LYS A 261 -51.55 -23.11 -72.03
N LEU A 262 -51.71 -23.90 -70.97
CA LEU A 262 -52.01 -25.34 -71.06
C LEU A 262 -53.36 -25.58 -71.71
N GLU A 263 -54.38 -24.80 -71.35
CA GLU A 263 -55.70 -24.88 -71.98
C GLU A 263 -55.63 -24.58 -73.48
N TYR A 264 -54.86 -23.55 -73.87
CA TYR A 264 -54.59 -23.25 -75.26
C TYR A 264 -53.91 -24.42 -75.99
N ASN A 265 -52.87 -25.01 -75.40
CA ASN A 265 -52.17 -26.17 -75.97
C ASN A 265 -53.11 -27.37 -76.16
N VAL A 266 -53.98 -27.65 -75.19
CA VAL A 266 -54.99 -28.71 -75.28
C VAL A 266 -55.95 -28.45 -76.44
N ARG A 267 -56.37 -27.20 -76.65
CA ARG A 267 -57.24 -26.78 -77.75
C ARG A 267 -56.59 -27.01 -79.12
N VAL A 268 -55.32 -26.65 -79.28
CA VAL A 268 -54.54 -26.90 -80.50
C VAL A 268 -54.37 -28.39 -80.78
N LEU A 269 -54.11 -29.20 -79.74
CA LEU A 269 -53.98 -30.65 -79.89
C LEU A 269 -55.29 -31.34 -80.26
N THR A 270 -56.43 -30.82 -79.79
CA THR A 270 -57.76 -31.32 -80.19
C THR A 270 -58.07 -31.00 -81.66
N GLU A 271 -57.69 -29.82 -82.15
CA GLU A 271 -57.84 -29.41 -83.55
C GLU A 271 -56.97 -30.23 -84.54
N LEU A 272 -55.83 -30.76 -84.08
CA LEU A 272 -54.96 -31.62 -84.91
C LEU A 272 -55.46 -33.08 -85.03
N SER A 273 -56.33 -33.53 -84.12
CA SER A 273 -56.87 -34.90 -84.15
C SER A 273 -57.84 -35.17 -85.32
N GLU A 274 -58.31 -34.12 -86.00
CA GLU A 274 -59.22 -34.21 -87.16
C GLU A 274 -58.50 -34.49 -88.50
N LYS A 275 -57.15 -34.51 -88.54
CA LYS A 275 -56.36 -34.76 -89.77
C LYS A 275 -55.64 -36.11 -89.81
N GLU A 276 -56.15 -37.12 -89.09
CA GLU A 276 -55.53 -38.45 -88.93
C GLU A 276 -55.75 -39.44 -90.11
N GLY A 277 -55.95 -38.93 -91.34
CA GLY A 277 -56.12 -39.75 -92.55
C GLY A 277 -54.81 -40.01 -93.33
N SER A 278 -53.86 -39.07 -93.31
CA SER A 278 -52.63 -39.15 -94.12
C SER A 278 -51.43 -39.77 -93.39
N VAL A 279 -51.45 -39.84 -92.06
CA VAL A 279 -50.34 -40.32 -91.21
C VAL A 279 -50.20 -41.86 -91.20
N LYS A 280 -51.29 -42.61 -91.41
CA LYS A 280 -51.26 -44.09 -91.50
C LYS A 280 -50.50 -44.63 -92.72
N LYS A 281 -50.38 -43.84 -93.80
CA LYS A 281 -49.60 -44.18 -95.01
C LYS A 281 -48.10 -43.96 -94.81
N GLN A 282 -47.71 -43.01 -93.96
CA GLN A 282 -46.32 -42.71 -93.62
C GLN A 282 -45.78 -43.66 -92.53
N LYS A 283 -46.64 -44.18 -91.65
CA LYS A 283 -46.29 -45.17 -90.60
C LYS A 283 -45.73 -46.50 -91.12
N ARG A 284 -46.16 -46.98 -92.30
CA ARG A 284 -45.58 -48.19 -92.94
C ARG A 284 -44.22 -47.94 -93.60
N ARG A 285 -43.94 -46.70 -94.04
CA ARG A 285 -42.63 -46.28 -94.57
C ARG A 285 -41.64 -46.06 -93.43
N ILE A 286 -42.10 -45.46 -92.33
CA ILE A 286 -41.32 -45.23 -91.11
C ILE A 286 -40.97 -46.56 -90.43
N MET A 287 -41.83 -47.58 -90.44
CA MET A 287 -41.49 -48.86 -89.80
C MET A 287 -40.30 -49.58 -90.48
N LYS A 288 -40.21 -49.54 -91.81
CA LYS A 288 -39.06 -50.08 -92.57
C LYS A 288 -37.77 -49.26 -92.38
N VAL A 289 -37.91 -47.94 -92.22
CA VAL A 289 -36.79 -47.06 -91.88
C VAL A 289 -36.42 -47.19 -90.40
N LYS A 290 -37.35 -47.55 -89.51
CA LYS A 290 -37.12 -47.79 -88.08
C LYS A 290 -36.43 -49.13 -87.83
N GLU A 291 -36.72 -50.16 -88.62
CA GLU A 291 -35.94 -51.42 -88.60
C GLU A 291 -34.52 -51.20 -89.09
N LYS A 292 -34.34 -50.44 -90.17
CA LYS A 292 -33.00 -50.07 -90.65
C LYS A 292 -32.28 -49.14 -89.68
N LEU A 293 -32.97 -48.16 -89.10
CA LEU A 293 -32.44 -47.23 -88.10
C LEU A 293 -32.14 -47.93 -86.79
N ASN A 294 -32.96 -48.89 -86.33
CA ASN A 294 -32.66 -49.68 -85.12
C ASN A 294 -31.49 -50.62 -85.36
N GLN A 295 -31.36 -51.19 -86.56
CA GLN A 295 -30.18 -51.98 -86.93
C GLN A 295 -28.93 -51.09 -87.01
N ASP A 296 -29.04 -49.91 -87.60
CA ASP A 296 -27.99 -48.89 -87.59
C ASP A 296 -27.74 -48.35 -86.17
N LEU A 297 -28.72 -48.29 -85.27
CA LEU A 297 -28.58 -47.86 -83.86
C LEU A 297 -27.91 -48.95 -83.04
N GLU A 298 -28.27 -50.22 -83.26
CA GLU A 298 -27.63 -51.38 -82.64
C GLU A 298 -26.17 -51.49 -83.12
N ASP A 299 -25.93 -51.28 -84.42
CA ASP A 299 -24.59 -51.18 -85.00
C ASP A 299 -23.85 -49.94 -84.49
N TYR A 300 -24.51 -48.80 -84.28
CA TYR A 300 -23.93 -47.58 -83.72
C TYR A 300 -23.66 -47.71 -82.22
N HIS A 301 -24.50 -48.41 -81.45
CA HIS A 301 -24.29 -48.70 -80.04
C HIS A 301 -23.22 -49.79 -79.88
N GLN A 302 -23.16 -50.80 -80.74
CA GLN A 302 -22.06 -51.75 -80.79
C GLN A 302 -20.76 -51.08 -81.23
N ALA A 303 -20.79 -50.18 -82.21
CA ALA A 303 -19.63 -49.39 -82.64
C ALA A 303 -19.20 -48.39 -81.57
N ARG A 304 -20.14 -47.76 -80.86
CA ARG A 304 -19.88 -46.85 -79.74
C ARG A 304 -19.38 -47.61 -78.52
N SER A 305 -19.91 -48.78 -78.20
CA SER A 305 -19.42 -49.63 -77.11
C SER A 305 -18.06 -50.23 -77.44
N LYS A 306 -17.83 -50.67 -78.69
CA LYS A 306 -16.50 -51.06 -79.18
C LYS A 306 -15.54 -49.87 -79.18
N GLY A 307 -16.03 -48.68 -79.54
CA GLY A 307 -15.29 -47.42 -79.55
C GLY A 307 -14.91 -46.95 -78.16
N ILE A 308 -15.83 -47.00 -77.19
CA ILE A 308 -15.56 -46.73 -75.77
C ILE A 308 -14.58 -47.77 -75.24
N ARG A 309 -14.80 -49.07 -75.48
CA ARG A 309 -13.81 -50.10 -75.09
C ARG A 309 -12.45 -49.88 -75.73
N GLN A 310 -12.38 -49.50 -77.00
CA GLN A 310 -11.12 -49.16 -77.66
C GLN A 310 -10.52 -47.89 -77.07
N ASN A 311 -11.33 -46.89 -76.72
CA ASN A 311 -10.85 -45.64 -76.15
C ASN A 311 -10.32 -45.87 -74.73
N ASP A 312 -11.02 -46.64 -73.89
CA ASP A 312 -10.55 -47.05 -72.56
C ASP A 312 -9.25 -47.85 -72.67
N LEU A 313 -9.12 -48.71 -73.68
CA LEU A 313 -7.91 -49.49 -73.92
C LEU A 313 -6.77 -48.61 -74.46
N LEU A 314 -7.09 -47.64 -75.33
CA LEU A 314 -6.15 -46.63 -75.82
C LEU A 314 -5.73 -45.66 -74.71
N GLU A 315 -6.61 -45.31 -73.78
CA GLU A 315 -6.34 -44.45 -72.64
C GLU A 315 -5.47 -45.20 -71.63
N ALA A 316 -5.78 -46.46 -71.33
CA ALA A 316 -4.90 -47.32 -70.54
C ALA A 316 -3.52 -47.54 -71.21
N ASP A 317 -3.48 -47.64 -72.54
CA ASP A 317 -2.26 -47.71 -73.33
C ASP A 317 -1.51 -46.37 -73.32
N CYS A 318 -2.20 -45.23 -73.42
CA CYS A 318 -1.65 -43.88 -73.32
C CYS A 318 -1.05 -43.64 -71.94
N GLU A 319 -1.77 -43.94 -70.86
CA GLU A 319 -1.22 -43.85 -69.50
C GLU A 319 -0.04 -44.82 -69.30
N ARG A 320 -0.09 -46.02 -69.90
CA ARG A 320 1.05 -46.94 -69.88
C ARG A 320 2.24 -46.37 -70.64
N ILE A 321 2.02 -45.80 -71.82
CA ILE A 321 3.05 -45.15 -72.64
C ILE A 321 3.59 -43.91 -71.91
N GLU A 322 2.76 -43.14 -71.22
CA GLU A 322 3.18 -42.00 -70.43
C GLU A 322 4.03 -42.43 -69.24
N ARG A 323 3.62 -43.46 -68.49
CA ARG A 323 4.44 -44.09 -67.43
C ARG A 323 5.75 -44.64 -68.00
N GLN A 324 5.71 -45.29 -69.15
CA GLN A 324 6.92 -45.76 -69.84
C GLN A 324 7.79 -44.60 -70.33
N SER A 325 7.21 -43.49 -70.80
CA SER A 325 7.92 -42.29 -71.25
C SER A 325 8.55 -41.55 -70.08
N SER A 326 7.88 -41.48 -68.93
CA SER A 326 8.39 -40.90 -67.69
C SER A 326 9.54 -41.75 -67.16
N GLY A 327 9.38 -43.09 -67.15
CA GLY A 327 10.48 -44.01 -66.87
C GLY A 327 11.62 -43.93 -67.89
N LEU A 328 11.34 -43.66 -69.17
CA LEU A 328 12.36 -43.42 -70.18
C LEU A 328 13.09 -42.10 -69.95
N LYS A 329 12.39 -41.02 -69.60
CA LYS A 329 12.97 -39.72 -69.24
C LYS A 329 13.88 -39.86 -68.03
N GLU A 330 13.46 -40.60 -67.00
CA GLU A 330 14.28 -40.87 -65.82
C GLU A 330 15.51 -41.74 -66.16
N LYS A 331 15.38 -42.71 -67.07
CA LYS A 331 16.52 -43.49 -67.59
C LYS A 331 17.44 -42.64 -68.48
N PHE A 332 16.89 -41.75 -69.28
CA PHE A 332 17.64 -40.84 -70.15
C PHE A 332 18.45 -39.86 -69.29
N GLU A 333 17.87 -39.34 -68.21
CA GLU A 333 18.59 -38.50 -67.26
C GLU A 333 19.70 -39.27 -66.54
N ARG A 334 19.44 -40.52 -66.13
CA ARG A 334 20.48 -41.40 -65.59
C ARG A 334 21.59 -41.72 -66.60
N LEU A 335 21.25 -41.93 -67.87
CA LEU A 335 22.21 -42.13 -68.93
C LEU A 335 22.99 -40.86 -69.23
N ARG A 336 22.35 -39.69 -69.24
CA ARG A 336 23.03 -38.40 -69.39
C ARG A 336 24.06 -38.20 -68.30
N ILE A 337 23.70 -38.46 -67.04
CA ILE A 337 24.65 -38.41 -65.91
C ILE A 337 25.79 -39.41 -66.11
N SER A 338 25.49 -40.66 -66.46
CA SER A 338 26.52 -41.69 -66.69
C SER A 338 27.43 -41.37 -67.88
N ASP A 339 26.88 -40.83 -68.96
CA ASP A 339 27.62 -40.47 -70.16
C ASP A 339 28.44 -39.21 -69.92
N ASP A 340 27.96 -38.23 -69.15
CA ASP A 340 28.75 -37.10 -68.67
C ASP A 340 29.90 -37.57 -67.78
N GLU A 341 29.66 -38.52 -66.88
CA GLU A 341 30.72 -39.12 -66.05
C GLU A 341 31.77 -39.84 -66.91
N LYS A 342 31.33 -40.66 -67.88
CA LYS A 342 32.24 -41.34 -68.82
C LYS A 342 32.97 -40.34 -69.72
N TYR A 343 32.30 -39.29 -70.19
CA TYR A 343 32.89 -38.27 -71.03
C TYR A 343 33.94 -37.48 -70.25
N ARG A 344 33.67 -37.13 -68.99
CA ARG A 344 34.68 -36.54 -68.10
C ARG A 344 35.84 -37.50 -67.84
N ALA A 345 35.58 -38.80 -67.66
CA ALA A 345 36.63 -39.79 -67.48
C ALA A 345 37.53 -39.93 -68.74
N VAL A 346 36.92 -39.96 -69.94
CA VAL A 346 37.65 -39.98 -71.23
C VAL A 346 38.38 -38.66 -71.46
N GLN A 347 37.77 -37.52 -71.11
CA GLN A 347 38.41 -36.22 -71.20
C GLN A 347 39.60 -36.12 -70.24
N SER A 348 39.52 -36.71 -69.04
CA SER A 348 40.66 -36.85 -68.12
C SER A 348 41.75 -37.72 -68.74
N MET A 349 41.40 -38.88 -69.29
CA MET A 349 42.36 -39.79 -69.94
C MET A 349 43.03 -39.13 -71.16
N HIS A 350 42.28 -38.44 -72.00
CA HIS A 350 42.81 -37.70 -73.15
C HIS A 350 43.63 -36.50 -72.71
N LYS A 351 43.29 -35.83 -71.61
CA LYS A 351 44.12 -34.77 -71.01
C LYS A 351 45.44 -35.35 -70.50
N ASP A 352 45.41 -36.53 -69.88
CA ASP A 352 46.61 -37.24 -69.44
C ASP A 352 47.45 -37.72 -70.63
N ASP A 353 46.83 -38.22 -71.70
CA ASP A 353 47.51 -38.66 -72.92
C ASP A 353 48.04 -37.49 -73.75
N LEU A 354 47.35 -36.36 -73.80
CA LEU A 354 47.87 -35.12 -74.38
C LEU A 354 49.01 -34.55 -73.53
N GLN A 355 48.96 -34.66 -72.20
CA GLN A 355 50.08 -34.29 -71.34
C GLN A 355 51.29 -35.21 -71.59
N LYS A 356 51.09 -36.51 -71.79
CA LYS A 356 52.16 -37.43 -72.22
C LYS A 356 52.68 -37.08 -73.62
N LEU A 357 51.80 -36.81 -74.57
CA LEU A 357 52.19 -36.45 -75.93
C LEU A 357 52.88 -35.07 -75.99
N GLN A 358 52.49 -34.13 -75.12
CA GLN A 358 53.18 -32.86 -74.93
C GLN A 358 54.55 -33.05 -74.27
N ALA A 359 54.70 -34.02 -73.36
CA ALA A 359 56.01 -34.41 -72.82
C ALA A 359 56.90 -35.06 -73.90
N ASP A 360 56.33 -35.91 -74.75
CA ASP A 360 57.04 -36.56 -75.87
C ASP A 360 57.35 -35.58 -77.01
N LEU A 361 56.47 -34.61 -77.29
CA LEU A 361 56.71 -33.53 -78.24
C LEU A 361 57.76 -32.56 -77.69
N LYS A 362 57.77 -32.25 -76.38
CA LYS A 362 58.86 -31.51 -75.75
C LYS A 362 60.19 -32.25 -75.84
N LYS A 363 60.22 -33.58 -75.58
CA LYS A 363 61.41 -34.42 -75.82
C LYS A 363 61.85 -34.42 -77.29
N SER A 364 60.90 -34.45 -78.22
CA SER A 364 61.17 -34.46 -79.66
C SER A 364 61.59 -33.09 -80.18
N GLN A 365 61.05 -32.00 -79.62
CA GLN A 365 61.49 -30.63 -79.86
C GLN A 365 62.89 -30.41 -79.27
N GLU A 366 63.19 -30.92 -78.07
CA GLU A 366 64.55 -30.94 -77.52
C GLU A 366 65.51 -31.75 -78.41
N PHE A 367 65.05 -32.81 -79.06
CA PHE A 367 65.89 -33.61 -79.96
C PHE A 367 66.11 -32.96 -81.33
N ILE A 368 65.06 -32.48 -82.00
CA ILE A 368 65.13 -31.87 -83.34
C ILE A 368 65.73 -30.46 -83.26
N PHE A 369 65.30 -29.66 -82.28
CA PHE A 369 65.75 -28.27 -82.11
C PHE A 369 66.88 -28.11 -81.09
N GLY A 370 67.30 -29.17 -80.40
CA GLY A 370 68.63 -29.22 -79.75
C GLY A 370 69.79 -29.28 -80.74
N GLY A 371 69.46 -29.42 -82.03
CA GLY A 371 70.42 -29.60 -83.12
C GLY A 371 70.77 -28.36 -83.95
N VAL A 372 69.98 -27.27 -84.00
CA VAL A 372 70.43 -25.93 -84.51
C VAL A 372 69.35 -24.83 -84.40
N ILE A 373 69.56 -23.99 -83.36
CA ILE A 373 69.49 -22.51 -83.29
C ILE A 373 68.12 -21.78 -83.28
N GLY A 374 67.93 -20.96 -82.24
CA GLY A 374 67.06 -19.76 -82.23
C GLY A 374 65.83 -19.94 -81.34
N CYS A 375 65.85 -19.54 -80.06
CA CYS A 375 65.58 -18.16 -79.61
C CYS A 375 64.41 -17.54 -80.39
N CYS A 376 63.24 -17.23 -79.83
CA CYS A 376 62.83 -17.06 -78.44
C CYS A 376 61.34 -17.34 -78.31
N ASN A 377 60.98 -17.87 -77.15
CA ASN A 377 59.62 -17.88 -76.60
C ASN A 377 59.08 -16.46 -76.46
N GLU A 378 57.75 -16.35 -76.48
CA GLU A 378 56.97 -15.59 -75.49
C GLU A 378 55.55 -16.21 -75.53
N ALA A 379 55.23 -17.07 -74.56
CA ALA A 379 54.66 -16.71 -73.24
C ALA A 379 53.23 -16.15 -73.39
N GLU A 380 52.25 -17.04 -73.27
CA GLU A 380 51.28 -17.06 -72.15
C GLU A 380 50.16 -16.03 -72.29
N GLN A 381 48.91 -16.49 -72.31
CA GLN A 381 47.96 -16.19 -71.24
C GLN A 381 46.62 -16.93 -71.39
N SER A 382 46.24 -17.55 -70.29
CA SER A 382 44.92 -18.02 -69.91
C SER A 382 43.95 -16.87 -69.66
N SER A 383 42.70 -16.99 -70.13
CA SER A 383 41.48 -16.47 -69.48
C SER A 383 40.30 -17.30 -70.05
N ALA A 384 39.65 -18.20 -69.33
CA ALA A 384 38.75 -18.03 -68.18
C ALA A 384 37.48 -17.21 -68.51
N SER A 385 36.36 -17.95 -68.49
CA SER A 385 34.95 -17.55 -68.23
C SER A 385 34.30 -16.51 -69.15
N ASP A 386 33.16 -16.85 -69.75
CA ASP A 386 31.88 -16.65 -69.05
C ASP A 386 30.72 -17.44 -69.68
N VAL A 387 29.79 -17.85 -68.83
CA VAL A 387 28.61 -18.70 -69.09
C VAL A 387 27.41 -17.80 -69.39
N THR A 388 26.58 -18.18 -70.36
CA THR A 388 25.14 -17.85 -70.36
C THR A 388 24.40 -18.83 -71.27
N TRP A 389 23.45 -19.56 -70.70
CA TRP A 389 22.45 -20.38 -71.37
C TRP A 389 21.06 -19.77 -71.08
N PRO A 390 20.02 -20.12 -71.88
CA PRO A 390 19.10 -19.20 -72.52
C PRO A 390 17.71 -19.19 -71.88
N ASP A 391 16.89 -18.17 -72.16
CA ASP A 391 15.44 -18.25 -71.99
C ASP A 391 14.74 -17.70 -73.23
N ASP A 392 13.92 -18.55 -73.84
CA ASP A 392 12.98 -18.26 -74.92
C ASP A 392 11.55 -18.47 -74.39
N ASP A 393 10.66 -17.64 -74.94
CA ASP A 393 9.29 -17.34 -74.56
C ASP A 393 8.35 -18.53 -74.38
N GLY A 394 7.25 -18.31 -73.65
CA GLY A 394 6.01 -19.04 -73.93
C GLY A 394 5.02 -19.20 -72.79
N SER A 395 4.21 -18.17 -72.60
CA SER A 395 2.90 -18.17 -71.94
C SER A 395 1.97 -19.35 -72.31
N ASN A 396 1.27 -19.89 -71.30
CA ASN A 396 -0.19 -20.12 -71.30
C ASN A 396 -0.58 -20.71 -69.92
N GLU A 397 -1.38 -20.06 -69.08
CA GLU A 397 -2.86 -20.07 -69.15
C GLU A 397 -3.45 -21.42 -69.56
N THR A 398 -3.95 -22.16 -68.58
CA THR A 398 -5.13 -23.02 -68.71
C THR A 398 -5.96 -22.91 -67.44
N SER A 399 -7.00 -22.11 -67.55
CA SER A 399 -8.31 -22.42 -66.96
C SER A 399 -8.80 -23.78 -67.48
N ASP A 400 -9.64 -24.46 -66.71
CA ASP A 400 -11.03 -24.74 -67.08
C ASP A 400 -11.61 -26.11 -66.65
N ILE A 401 -12.73 -25.97 -65.94
CA ILE A 401 -14.04 -26.55 -66.24
C ILE A 401 -14.34 -28.01 -65.85
N ASP A 402 -15.42 -28.06 -65.06
CA ASP A 402 -16.32 -29.16 -64.71
C ASP A 402 -16.72 -30.11 -65.85
N ILE A 403 -16.85 -31.39 -65.48
CA ILE A 403 -17.65 -32.39 -66.21
C ILE A 403 -19.00 -32.57 -65.49
N PHE A 404 -20.06 -32.31 -66.24
CA PHE A 404 -21.47 -32.57 -65.93
C PHE A 404 -21.81 -34.08 -65.98
N GLY A 405 -22.53 -34.55 -64.95
CA GLY A 405 -23.85 -35.21 -65.05
C GLY A 405 -23.96 -36.63 -65.59
N LEU A 406 -24.65 -37.52 -64.86
CA LEU A 406 -26.08 -37.84 -65.05
C LEU A 406 -26.49 -39.15 -64.34
N GLU A 407 -27.74 -39.14 -63.90
CA GLU A 407 -28.52 -40.19 -63.23
C GLU A 407 -28.62 -41.51 -64.01
N SER A 408 -28.82 -42.64 -63.32
CA SER A 408 -30.05 -43.47 -63.45
C SER A 408 -30.02 -44.78 -62.63
N ASP A 409 -31.02 -44.93 -61.75
CA ASP A 409 -31.77 -46.12 -61.29
C ASP A 409 -31.09 -47.48 -60.95
N GLY A 410 -31.10 -47.79 -59.64
CA GLY A 410 -32.14 -48.68 -59.07
C GLY A 410 -31.90 -50.20 -59.01
N LYS A 411 -31.31 -50.71 -57.91
CA LYS A 411 -31.90 -51.72 -56.98
C LYS A 411 -30.88 -52.25 -55.97
N LYS A 412 -31.30 -52.21 -54.69
CA LYS A 412 -30.97 -53.04 -53.52
C LYS A 412 -29.56 -53.67 -53.46
N ASP A 413 -28.75 -53.20 -52.52
CA ASP A 413 -28.20 -54.06 -51.46
C ASP A 413 -27.71 -53.20 -50.27
N GLU A 414 -28.01 -53.68 -49.07
CA GLU A 414 -27.37 -53.24 -47.83
C GLU A 414 -25.87 -53.52 -47.93
N PHE A 415 -24.99 -52.52 -47.81
CA PHE A 415 -23.68 -52.67 -47.15
C PHE A 415 -22.85 -51.38 -47.11
N ILE A 416 -22.45 -51.04 -45.87
CA ILE A 416 -21.19 -50.39 -45.46
C ILE A 416 -20.99 -48.89 -45.84
N LYS A 417 -21.44 -48.02 -44.92
CA LYS A 417 -20.88 -46.69 -44.65
C LYS A 417 -19.67 -46.75 -43.69
N ASN A 418 -18.87 -47.83 -43.71
CA ASN A 418 -17.70 -47.94 -42.81
C ASN A 418 -16.41 -47.39 -43.43
N GLY A 419 -16.31 -47.18 -44.75
CA GLY A 419 -15.05 -46.77 -45.37
C GLY A 419 -14.52 -45.39 -44.94
N GLU A 420 -15.41 -44.41 -44.72
CA GLU A 420 -15.01 -43.08 -44.23
C GLU A 420 -14.60 -43.12 -42.75
N TRP A 421 -15.24 -44.00 -41.95
CA TRP A 421 -14.88 -44.24 -40.55
C TRP A 421 -13.60 -45.04 -40.43
N ASP A 422 -13.34 -46.01 -41.31
CA ASP A 422 -12.12 -46.81 -41.36
C ASP A 422 -10.92 -45.95 -41.82
N GLN A 423 -11.13 -45.00 -42.75
CA GLN A 423 -10.12 -44.01 -43.12
C GLN A 423 -9.83 -43.05 -41.96
N ALA A 424 -10.85 -42.58 -41.27
CA ALA A 424 -10.68 -41.76 -40.07
C ALA A 424 -9.98 -42.55 -38.95
N GLU A 425 -10.30 -43.83 -38.74
CA GLU A 425 -9.67 -44.70 -37.76
C GLU A 425 -8.22 -45.01 -38.12
N THR A 426 -7.90 -45.19 -39.40
CA THR A 426 -6.52 -45.36 -39.88
C THR A 426 -5.70 -44.09 -39.65
N LEU A 427 -6.26 -42.91 -39.94
CA LEU A 427 -5.62 -41.62 -39.68
C LEU A 427 -5.45 -41.35 -38.18
N MET A 428 -6.46 -41.67 -37.36
CA MET A 428 -6.40 -41.49 -35.90
C MET A 428 -5.47 -42.51 -35.23
N SER A 429 -5.34 -43.72 -35.78
CA SER A 429 -4.34 -44.71 -35.37
C SER A 429 -2.92 -44.26 -35.75
N GLY A 430 -2.75 -43.67 -36.94
CA GLY A 430 -1.51 -42.99 -37.33
C GLY A 430 -1.14 -41.85 -36.38
N TYR A 431 -2.10 -40.98 -36.04
CA TYR A 431 -1.91 -39.91 -35.07
C TYR A 431 -1.59 -40.43 -33.66
N ARG A 432 -2.23 -41.52 -33.22
CA ARG A 432 -1.95 -42.16 -31.94
C ARG A 432 -0.52 -42.70 -31.88
N ASN A 433 -0.06 -43.38 -32.92
CA ASN A 433 1.32 -43.87 -33.00
C ASN A 433 2.35 -42.74 -32.97
N ILE A 434 2.05 -41.61 -33.62
CA ILE A 434 2.92 -40.42 -33.59
C ILE A 434 2.97 -39.82 -32.18
N LEU A 435 1.84 -39.73 -31.48
CA LEU A 435 1.77 -39.23 -30.11
C LEU A 435 2.50 -40.15 -29.11
N GLU A 436 2.31 -41.47 -29.22
CA GLU A 436 3.02 -42.45 -28.40
C GLU A 436 4.54 -42.40 -28.66
N ARG A 437 4.95 -42.23 -29.93
CA ARG A 437 6.37 -42.06 -30.27
C ARG A 437 6.94 -40.77 -29.70
N ARG A 438 6.19 -39.67 -29.74
CA ARG A 438 6.59 -38.38 -29.13
C ARG A 438 6.76 -38.53 -27.62
N ASP A 439 5.81 -39.16 -26.93
CA ASP A 439 5.87 -39.33 -25.48
C ASP A 439 7.03 -40.26 -25.04
N HIS A 440 7.34 -41.28 -25.86
CA HIS A 440 8.52 -42.12 -25.67
C HIS A 440 9.83 -41.33 -25.84
N LEU A 441 9.95 -40.54 -26.91
CA LEU A 441 11.11 -39.67 -27.14
C LEU A 441 11.27 -38.61 -26.05
N GLN A 442 10.16 -38.09 -25.53
CA GLN A 442 10.18 -37.10 -24.45
C GLN A 442 10.64 -37.73 -23.11
N SER A 443 10.27 -39.00 -22.87
CA SER A 443 10.78 -39.78 -21.73
C SER A 443 12.27 -40.10 -21.87
N GLU A 444 12.72 -40.44 -23.07
CA GLU A 444 14.14 -40.69 -23.39
C GLU A 444 14.98 -39.41 -23.22
N ALA A 445 14.49 -38.27 -23.72
CA ALA A 445 15.14 -36.97 -23.52
C ALA A 445 15.22 -36.59 -22.04
N ALA A 446 14.16 -36.84 -21.25
CA ALA A 446 14.18 -36.61 -19.81
C ALA A 446 15.21 -37.50 -19.08
N SER A 447 15.34 -38.77 -19.51
CA SER A 447 16.35 -39.70 -18.99
C SER A 447 17.77 -39.22 -19.31
N ILE A 448 18.04 -38.81 -20.55
CA ILE A 448 19.33 -38.26 -20.96
C ILE A 448 19.67 -36.98 -20.19
N LEU A 449 18.70 -36.08 -19.98
CA LEU A 449 18.91 -34.89 -19.16
C LEU A 449 19.24 -35.24 -17.71
N HIS A 450 18.61 -36.27 -17.14
CA HIS A 450 18.92 -36.73 -15.79
C HIS A 450 20.32 -37.36 -15.71
N GLN A 451 20.74 -38.12 -16.75
CA GLN A 451 22.09 -38.66 -16.85
C GLN A 451 23.13 -37.54 -17.01
N ASN A 452 22.86 -36.55 -17.86
CA ASN A 452 23.75 -35.39 -18.02
C ASN A 452 23.88 -34.59 -16.73
N ARG A 453 22.79 -34.37 -15.97
CA ARG A 453 22.87 -33.75 -14.63
C ARG A 453 23.60 -34.61 -13.60
N ALA A 454 23.63 -35.94 -13.77
CA ALA A 454 24.44 -36.82 -12.92
C ALA A 454 25.92 -36.70 -13.29
N LEU A 455 26.25 -36.70 -14.58
CA LEU A 455 27.61 -36.49 -15.07
C LEU A 455 28.14 -35.08 -14.76
N GLU A 456 27.30 -34.05 -14.83
CA GLU A 456 27.66 -32.69 -14.40
C GLU A 456 27.94 -32.63 -12.89
N ARG A 457 27.19 -33.37 -12.07
CA ARG A 457 27.49 -33.49 -10.63
C ARG A 457 28.80 -34.24 -10.38
N GLU A 458 29.04 -35.34 -11.10
CA GLU A 458 30.30 -36.09 -11.03
C GLU A 458 31.50 -35.26 -11.51
N LEU A 459 31.32 -34.41 -12.53
CA LEU A 459 32.35 -33.46 -12.99
C LEU A 459 32.62 -32.35 -11.99
N VAL A 460 31.59 -31.86 -11.30
CA VAL A 460 31.74 -30.87 -10.21
C VAL A 460 32.41 -31.50 -8.98
N GLU A 461 32.10 -32.75 -8.65
CA GLU A 461 32.78 -33.50 -7.57
C GLU A 461 34.23 -33.87 -7.94
N ALA A 462 34.52 -34.21 -9.20
CA ALA A 462 35.88 -34.49 -9.69
C ALA A 462 36.74 -33.24 -9.91
N GLY A 463 36.11 -32.07 -10.09
CA GLY A 463 36.79 -30.77 -10.21
C GLY A 463 36.98 -30.03 -8.88
N GLY A 464 36.54 -30.62 -7.76
CA GLY A 464 36.64 -30.05 -6.40
C GLY A 464 37.90 -30.43 -5.61
N ASP A 465 38.78 -31.28 -6.17
CA ASP A 465 40.09 -31.64 -5.60
C ASP A 465 41.25 -31.10 -6.48
N CYS A 466 41.29 -29.78 -6.67
CA CYS A 466 42.46 -29.02 -7.11
C CYS A 466 42.62 -27.74 -6.30
#